data_AF-A0A2E6IWM0-F1
#
_entry.id   AF-A0A2E6IWM0-F1
#
_cell.length_a   1.000
_cell.length_b   1.000
_cell.length_c   1.000
_cell.angle_alpha   90.00
_cell.angle_beta   90.00
_cell.angle_gamma   90.00
#
_symmetry.space_group_name_H-M   'P 1'
#
loop_
_entity.id
_entity.type
_entity.pdbx_description
1 polymer ?
#
loop_
_entity_poly.entity_id
_entity_poly.type
_entity_poly.pdbx_seq_one_letter_code
_entity_poly.pdbx_strand_id
1 'polypeptide(L)'
;MNKLFTFFLVLSVTSCSKPNAPIEKCADSVFVLTNHLMTQRLPSEAQSEEAIKKFISQSFQEKTQFDYYNALIKICENENQRDPKKFREDYE
;
A
#
# COMPACT_ATOMS: atom_id res chain seq x y z
N MET A 1 11.90 9.54 -44.30
CA MET A 1 10.96 9.86 -43.21
C MET A 1 10.10 8.64 -42.94
N ASN A 2 10.50 7.85 -41.93
CA ASN A 2 9.96 6.53 -41.68
C ASN A 2 8.87 6.63 -40.59
N LYS A 3 7.60 6.46 -40.98
CA LYS A 3 6.40 6.65 -40.13
C LYS A 3 6.32 5.67 -38.93
N LEU A 4 7.24 4.71 -38.83
CA LEU A 4 7.29 3.70 -37.77
C LEU A 4 7.98 4.20 -36.49
N PHE A 5 8.79 5.26 -36.55
CA PHE A 5 9.50 5.75 -35.37
C PHE A 5 8.58 6.49 -34.38
N THR A 6 7.51 7.10 -34.88
CA THR A 6 6.56 7.86 -34.06
C THR A 6 5.69 6.97 -33.17
N PHE A 7 5.48 5.70 -33.55
CA PHE A 7 4.62 4.79 -32.78
C PHE A 7 5.32 4.23 -31.54
N PHE A 8 6.65 4.06 -31.58
CA PHE A 8 7.42 3.58 -30.43
C PHE A 8 7.69 4.64 -29.36
N LEU A 9 7.54 5.93 -29.68
CA LEU A 9 7.75 7.02 -28.72
C LEU A 9 6.50 7.33 -27.87
N VAL A 10 5.33 6.79 -28.24
CA VAL A 10 4.04 7.09 -27.59
C VAL A 10 3.71 6.10 -26.47
N LEU A 11 4.41 4.97 -26.37
CA LEU A 11 4.15 3.92 -25.37
C LEU A 11 4.95 4.07 -24.06
N SER A 12 5.88 5.02 -23.95
CA SER A 12 6.81 5.10 -22.81
C SER A 12 6.51 6.21 -21.79
N VAL A 13 5.41 6.96 -21.91
CA VAL A 13 5.12 8.11 -21.02
C VAL A 13 3.76 8.12 -20.32
N THR A 14 2.97 7.05 -20.40
CA THR A 14 1.76 6.89 -19.57
C THR A 14 1.95 5.93 -18.40
N SER A 15 3.16 5.84 -17.84
CA SER A 15 3.28 5.40 -16.45
C SER A 15 2.92 6.57 -15.55
N CYS A 16 1.62 6.88 -15.47
CA CYS A 16 1.06 7.67 -14.37
C CYS A 16 1.13 6.82 -13.11
N SER A 17 2.34 6.54 -12.61
CA SER A 17 2.52 6.09 -11.24
C SER A 17 1.94 7.18 -10.35
N LYS A 18 0.77 6.94 -9.75
CA LYS A 18 0.22 7.85 -8.74
C LYS A 18 1.34 8.06 -7.70
N PRO A 19 1.65 9.30 -7.29
CA PRO A 19 2.77 9.58 -6.40
C PRO A 19 2.73 8.74 -5.11
N ASN A 20 1.52 8.37 -4.66
CA ASN A 20 1.31 7.59 -3.44
C ASN A 20 1.15 6.08 -3.68
N ALA A 21 1.18 5.58 -4.92
CA ALA A 21 0.89 4.18 -5.24
C ALA A 21 1.75 3.16 -4.47
N PRO A 22 3.06 3.39 -4.23
CA PRO A 22 3.87 2.46 -3.43
C PRO A 22 3.44 2.42 -1.96
N ILE A 23 3.20 3.58 -1.36
CA ILE A 23 2.82 3.73 0.06
C ILE A 23 1.40 3.19 0.29
N GLU A 24 0.46 3.53 -0.60
CA GLU A 24 -0.92 3.03 -0.56
C GLU A 24 -0.96 1.50 -0.59
N LYS A 25 -0.22 0.87 -1.51
CA LYS A 25 -0.16 -0.59 -1.60
C LYS A 25 0.44 -1.24 -0.34
N CYS A 26 1.44 -0.60 0.26
CA CYS A 26 2.00 -1.07 1.52
C CYS A 26 0.95 -1.02 2.63
N ALA A 27 0.30 0.13 2.81
CA ALA A 27 -0.73 0.31 3.85
C ALA A 27 -1.92 -0.64 3.65
N ASP A 28 -2.41 -0.83 2.42
CA ASP A 28 -3.44 -1.82 2.09
C ASP A 28 -3.00 -3.25 2.45
N SER A 29 -1.74 -3.60 2.18
CA SER A 29 -1.22 -4.94 2.49
C SER A 29 -1.11 -5.17 3.99
N VAL A 30 -0.62 -4.17 4.74
CA VAL A 30 -0.54 -4.23 6.21
C VAL A 30 -1.95 -4.28 6.81
N PHE A 31 -2.92 -3.57 6.26
CA PHE A 31 -4.32 -3.61 6.67
C PHE A 31 -4.90 -5.03 6.57
N VAL A 32 -4.75 -5.67 5.39
CA VAL A 32 -5.21 -7.06 5.16
C VAL A 32 -4.51 -8.04 6.09
N LEU A 33 -3.17 -7.92 6.22
CA LEU A 33 -2.39 -8.80 7.09
C LEU A 33 -2.81 -8.66 8.55
N THR A 34 -3.01 -7.43 9.03
CA THR A 34 -3.47 -7.16 10.40
C THR A 34 -4.82 -7.82 10.63
N ASN A 35 -5.76 -7.68 9.70
CA ASN A 35 -7.06 -8.34 9.82
C ASN A 35 -6.95 -9.87 9.82
N HIS A 36 -6.07 -10.44 8.99
CA HIS A 36 -5.80 -11.88 9.00
C HIS A 36 -5.22 -12.37 10.34
N LEU A 37 -4.37 -11.58 11.00
CA LEU A 37 -3.87 -11.91 12.33
C LEU A 37 -4.96 -11.76 13.41
N MET A 38 -5.85 -10.77 13.25
CA MET A 38 -6.99 -10.57 14.14
C MET A 38 -7.97 -11.76 14.07
N THR A 39 -8.22 -12.36 12.90
CA THR A 39 -9.11 -13.55 12.85
C THR A 39 -8.57 -14.72 13.68
N GLN A 40 -7.25 -14.80 13.88
CA GLN A 40 -6.61 -15.84 14.68
C GLN A 40 -6.56 -15.51 16.17
N ARG A 41 -6.35 -14.24 16.53
CA ARG A 41 -6.06 -13.82 17.92
C ARG A 41 -7.19 -13.03 18.60
N LEU A 42 -7.95 -12.26 17.83
CA LEU A 42 -9.01 -11.35 18.28
C LEU A 42 -10.21 -11.42 17.29
N PRO A 43 -10.86 -12.58 17.14
CA PRO A 43 -11.83 -12.82 16.07
C PRO A 43 -13.06 -11.90 16.15
N SER A 44 -13.42 -11.42 17.34
CA SER A 44 -14.51 -10.45 17.54
C SER A 44 -14.20 -9.06 17.00
N GLU A 45 -12.92 -8.72 16.81
CA GLU A 45 -12.48 -7.43 16.29
C GLU A 45 -12.15 -7.49 14.79
N ALA A 46 -11.97 -8.71 14.25
CA ALA A 46 -11.68 -8.92 12.84
C ALA A 46 -12.86 -8.50 11.96
N GLN A 47 -12.56 -7.76 10.90
CA GLN A 47 -13.52 -7.35 9.88
C GLN A 47 -13.81 -8.50 8.92
N SER A 48 -15.03 -8.51 8.37
CA SER A 48 -15.42 -9.47 7.33
C SER A 48 -14.63 -9.21 6.04
N GLU A 49 -14.55 -10.23 5.19
CA GLU A 49 -13.87 -10.13 3.90
C GLU A 49 -14.52 -9.04 3.01
N GLU A 50 -15.83 -8.89 3.07
CA GLU A 50 -16.58 -7.86 2.33
C GLU A 50 -16.22 -6.46 2.81
N ALA A 51 -16.10 -6.26 4.12
CA ALA A 51 -15.71 -4.98 4.71
C ALA A 51 -14.29 -4.59 4.27
N ILE A 52 -13.36 -5.55 4.26
CA ILE A 52 -11.99 -5.35 3.76
C ILE A 52 -11.97 -4.97 2.29
N LYS A 53 -12.66 -5.74 1.43
CA LYS A 53 -12.74 -5.47 -0.01
C LYS A 53 -13.33 -4.09 -0.29
N LYS A 54 -14.40 -3.74 0.44
CA LYS A 54 -15.02 -2.42 0.34
C LYS A 54 -14.03 -1.32 0.70
N PHE A 55 -13.33 -1.43 1.83
CA PHE A 55 -12.35 -0.44 2.26
C PHE A 55 -11.22 -0.25 1.24
N ILE A 56 -10.62 -1.33 0.74
CA ILE A 56 -9.51 -1.26 -0.22
C ILE A 56 -9.94 -0.66 -1.57
N SER A 57 -11.20 -0.85 -1.95
CA SER A 57 -11.75 -0.26 -3.18
C SER A 57 -11.96 1.26 -3.11
N GLN A 58 -11.90 1.86 -1.92
CA GLN A 58 -12.01 3.31 -1.73
C GLN A 58 -10.80 4.03 -2.29
N SER A 59 -10.97 5.32 -2.60
CA SER A 59 -9.87 6.16 -3.02
C SER A 59 -8.86 6.36 -1.88
N PHE A 60 -7.59 6.60 -2.23
CA PHE A 60 -6.55 6.93 -1.23
C PHE A 60 -7.00 8.06 -0.29
N GLN A 61 -7.61 9.11 -0.84
CA GLN A 61 -8.08 10.26 -0.07
C GLN A 61 -9.17 9.89 0.95
N GLU A 62 -10.09 8.99 0.61
CA GLU A 62 -11.09 8.46 1.54
C GLU A 62 -10.45 7.60 2.63
N LYS A 63 -9.53 6.70 2.26
CA LYS A 63 -8.83 5.84 3.24
C LYS A 63 -8.01 6.66 4.23
N THR A 64 -7.41 7.77 3.82
CA THR A 64 -6.65 8.67 4.69
C THR A 64 -7.51 9.51 5.65
N GLN A 65 -8.84 9.41 5.58
CA GLN A 65 -9.72 10.00 6.60
C GLN A 65 -9.74 9.18 7.89
N PHE A 66 -9.24 7.94 7.86
CA PHE A 66 -9.21 7.04 9.00
C PHE A 66 -7.85 7.09 9.69
N ASP A 67 -7.83 7.42 10.99
CA ASP A 67 -6.59 7.53 11.79
C ASP A 67 -5.78 6.23 11.80
N TYR A 68 -6.47 5.09 11.87
CA TYR A 68 -5.82 3.78 11.79
C TYR A 68 -5.06 3.61 10.47
N TYR A 69 -5.65 4.00 9.34
CA TYR A 69 -4.99 3.88 8.04
C TYR A 69 -3.80 4.85 7.91
N ASN A 70 -3.92 6.06 8.47
CA ASN A 70 -2.79 7.00 8.57
C ASN A 70 -1.64 6.44 9.42
N ALA A 71 -1.93 5.67 10.47
CA ALA A 71 -0.90 4.98 11.24
C ALA A 71 -0.18 3.90 10.39
N LEU A 72 -0.92 3.14 9.59
CA LEU A 72 -0.33 2.16 8.66
C LEU A 72 0.57 2.83 7.61
N ILE A 73 0.16 3.99 7.09
CA ILE A 73 0.99 4.80 6.18
C ILE A 73 2.31 5.17 6.86
N LYS A 74 2.28 5.68 8.10
CA LYS A 74 3.51 6.03 8.84
C LYS A 74 4.43 4.83 9.08
N ILE A 75 3.87 3.65 9.36
CA ILE A 75 4.65 2.41 9.46
C ILE A 75 5.37 2.13 8.13
N CYS A 76 4.64 2.20 7.01
CA CYS A 76 5.19 2.00 5.68
C CYS A 76 6.26 3.04 5.30
N GLU A 77 6.05 4.30 5.66
CA GLU A 77 7.04 5.38 5.43
C GLU A 77 8.32 5.14 6.24
N ASN A 78 8.20 4.77 7.51
CA ASN A 78 9.33 4.47 8.38
C ASN A 78 10.12 3.26 7.88
N GLU A 79 9.44 2.17 7.51
CA GLU A 79 10.10 0.97 7.00
C GLU A 79 10.74 1.19 5.62
N ASN A 80 10.12 1.99 4.75
CA ASN A 80 10.73 2.35 3.45
C ASN A 80 11.99 3.20 3.60
N GLN A 81 12.15 3.92 4.72
CA GLN A 81 13.34 4.71 5.04
C GLN A 81 14.37 3.93 5.88
N ARG A 82 14.04 2.72 6.32
CA ARG A 82 14.88 1.95 7.24
C ARG A 82 16.04 1.30 6.49
N ASP A 83 17.24 1.45 7.04
CA ASP A 83 18.41 0.71 6.56
C ASP A 83 18.21 -0.79 6.86
N PRO A 84 18.18 -1.67 5.83
CA PRO A 84 18.02 -3.11 6.03
C PRO A 84 19.07 -3.73 6.95
N LYS A 85 20.29 -3.17 7.00
CA LYS A 85 21.34 -3.65 7.92
C LYS A 85 20.98 -3.34 9.36
N LYS A 86 20.56 -2.11 9.63
CA LYS A 86 20.14 -1.66 10.97
C LYS A 86 18.89 -2.39 11.46
N PHE A 87 17.94 -2.70 10.58
CA PHE A 87 16.77 -3.52 10.93
C PHE A 87 17.17 -4.88 11.53
N ARG A 88 18.17 -5.54 10.92
CA ARG A 88 18.63 -6.86 11.40
C ARG A 88 19.29 -6.75 12.78
N GLU A 89 20.09 -5.72 12.98
CA GLU A 89 20.76 -5.46 14.26
C GLU A 89 19.76 -5.16 15.39
N ASP A 90 18.69 -4.39 15.11
CA ASP A 90 17.66 -4.07 16.12
C ASP A 90 16.77 -5.28 16.50
N TYR A 91 16.78 -6.35 15.70
CA TYR A 91 15.94 -7.54 15.91
C TYR A 91 16.62 -8.60 16.79
N GLU A 92 17.96 -8.61 16.85
CA GLU A 92 18.78 -9.53 17.65
C GLU A 92 18.93 -9.05 19.11
#